data_AF-A0A847DB46-F1
#
_entry.id   AF-A0A847DB46-F1
#
_cell.length_a   1.000
_cell.length_b   1.000
_cell.length_c   1.000
_cell.angle_alpha   90.00
_cell.angle_beta   90.00
_cell.angle_gamma   90.00
#
_symmetry.space_group_name_H-M   'P 1'
#
loop_
_entity.id
_entity.type
_entity.pdbx_description
1 polymer ?
#
loop_
_entity_poly.entity_id
_entity_poly.type
_entity_poly.pdbx_seq_one_letter_code
_entity_poly.pdbx_strand_id
1 'polypeptide(L)'
;MSNTLLKYLGWVPKEERKGIEINYDNAWEFQSIFNKNEFMSWLIKYVPNDSIWSIEGLYNSKLYQTVQEYTIDDGIKVNRGTVWPRPKYMKIKLSEEAKKVILENINNWNLESDITHQHIYYQNNVYLTSYDNLDCTWLSKDIDQSELDTLEEKGIIQYERDTEQVA
;
A
#
# COMPACT_ATOMS: atom_id res chain seq x y z
N MET A 1 30.29 8.75 12.22
CA MET A 1 29.18 8.73 13.20
C MET A 1 29.13 7.33 13.80
N SER A 2 29.05 7.16 15.12
CA SER A 2 29.15 5.81 15.73
C SER A 2 27.87 5.00 15.47
N ASN A 3 28.01 3.68 15.22
CA ASN A 3 26.88 2.75 15.06
C ASN A 3 25.91 2.76 16.25
N THR A 4 26.40 3.13 17.44
CA THR A 4 25.62 3.25 18.67
C THR A 4 24.65 4.42 18.60
N LEU A 5 25.09 5.60 18.11
CA LEU A 5 24.24 6.79 18.00
C LEU A 5 23.11 6.56 16.98
N LEU A 6 23.43 5.91 15.85
CA LEU A 6 22.45 5.55 14.83
C LEU A 6 21.37 4.59 15.38
N LYS A 7 21.77 3.58 16.16
CA LYS A 7 20.82 2.66 16.82
C LYS A 7 19.90 3.38 17.82
N TYR A 8 20.42 4.33 18.60
CA TYR A 8 19.61 5.13 19.52
C TYR A 8 18.60 6.05 18.82
N LEU A 9 18.93 6.50 17.60
CA LEU A 9 18.02 7.28 16.74
C LEU A 9 17.00 6.42 15.98
N GLY A 10 17.03 5.09 16.17
CA GLY A 10 16.13 4.17 15.47
C GLY A 10 16.53 3.86 14.02
N TRP A 11 17.78 4.17 13.63
CA TRP A 11 18.30 3.90 12.29
C TRP A 11 18.27 2.42 11.94
N VAL A 12 17.64 2.09 10.81
CA VAL A 12 17.58 0.73 10.25
C VAL A 12 18.66 0.58 9.17
N PRO A 13 19.64 -0.35 9.31
CA PRO A 13 20.66 -0.64 8.29
C PRO A 13 20.08 -0.99 6.91
N LYS A 14 20.82 -0.73 5.82
CA LYS A 14 20.34 -0.96 4.44
C LYS A 14 19.99 -2.44 4.19
N GLU A 15 20.71 -3.33 4.84
CA GLU A 15 20.52 -4.78 4.82
C GLU A 15 19.20 -5.20 5.48
N GLU A 16 18.77 -4.45 6.50
CA GLU A 16 17.48 -4.64 7.19
C GLU A 16 16.31 -3.99 6.44
N ARG A 17 16.58 -3.09 5.47
CA ARG A 17 15.58 -2.48 4.57
C ARG A 17 15.24 -3.36 3.37
N LYS A 18 16.05 -4.37 3.04
CA LYS A 18 15.76 -5.25 1.90
C LYS A 18 14.47 -6.05 2.16
N GLY A 19 13.53 -5.93 1.24
CA GLY A 19 12.24 -6.61 1.26
C GLY A 19 11.69 -6.74 -0.15
N ILE A 20 10.49 -7.30 -0.28
CA ILE A 20 9.77 -7.26 -1.56
C ILE A 20 9.49 -5.80 -1.92
N GLU A 21 9.54 -5.53 -3.22
CA GLU A 21 9.32 -4.20 -3.80
C GLU A 21 8.56 -4.34 -5.11
N ILE A 22 7.84 -3.29 -5.49
CA ILE A 22 7.22 -3.22 -6.80
C ILE A 22 8.30 -3.16 -7.88
N ASN A 23 8.06 -3.81 -9.01
CA ASN A 23 8.88 -3.62 -10.19
C ASN A 23 8.51 -2.28 -10.83
N TYR A 24 9.24 -1.21 -10.51
CA TYR A 24 8.97 0.14 -11.00
C TYR A 24 9.04 0.25 -12.53
N ASP A 25 9.85 -0.58 -13.19
CA ASP A 25 9.91 -0.62 -14.67
C ASP A 25 8.63 -1.22 -15.28
N ASN A 26 7.80 -1.89 -14.48
CA ASN A 26 6.54 -2.53 -14.87
C ASN A 26 5.38 -2.09 -13.96
N ALA A 27 5.30 -0.79 -13.68
CA ALA A 27 4.23 -0.21 -12.87
C ALA A 27 3.62 1.02 -13.55
N TRP A 28 2.33 1.24 -13.27
CA TRP A 28 1.63 2.49 -13.52
C TRP A 28 1.95 3.49 -12.40
N GLU A 29 2.32 4.72 -12.75
CA GLU A 29 2.49 5.81 -11.80
C GLU A 29 1.24 6.70 -11.78
N PHE A 30 0.74 6.96 -10.58
CA PHE A 30 -0.48 7.72 -10.38
C PHE A 30 -0.14 9.18 -10.11
N GLN A 31 -0.70 10.07 -10.92
CA GLN A 31 -0.52 11.52 -10.74
C GLN A 31 -1.38 12.03 -9.59
N SER A 32 -2.58 11.48 -9.41
CA SER A 32 -3.49 11.86 -8.34
C SER A 32 -4.52 10.76 -8.05
N ILE A 33 -4.89 10.62 -6.77
CA ILE A 33 -6.01 9.79 -6.31
C ILE A 33 -6.98 10.71 -5.56
N PHE A 34 -8.06 11.11 -6.24
CA PHE A 34 -9.02 12.09 -5.73
C PHE A 34 -9.95 11.50 -4.67
N ASN A 35 -10.30 10.22 -4.80
CA ASN A 35 -11.12 9.50 -3.83
C ASN A 35 -10.39 8.25 -3.32
N LYS A 36 -9.59 8.46 -2.28
CA LYS A 36 -8.73 7.43 -1.66
C LYS A 36 -9.52 6.23 -1.14
N ASN A 37 -10.70 6.45 -0.57
CA ASN A 37 -11.55 5.37 -0.04
C ASN A 37 -12.12 4.50 -1.17
N GLU A 38 -12.62 5.10 -2.24
CA GLU A 38 -13.12 4.34 -3.40
C GLU A 38 -12.00 3.63 -4.14
N PHE A 39 -10.85 4.27 -4.32
CA PHE A 39 -9.66 3.65 -4.92
C PHE A 39 -9.24 2.39 -4.14
N MET A 40 -9.06 2.52 -2.82
CA MET A 40 -8.69 1.38 -1.98
C MET A 40 -9.78 0.31 -1.94
N SER A 41 -11.06 0.69 -1.96
CA SER A 41 -12.17 -0.27 -2.04
C SER A 41 -12.13 -1.09 -3.33
N TRP A 42 -11.84 -0.44 -4.46
CA TRP A 42 -11.68 -1.14 -5.74
C TRP A 42 -10.46 -2.07 -5.69
N LEU A 43 -9.32 -1.58 -5.22
CA LEU A 43 -8.08 -2.36 -5.21
C LEU A 43 -8.20 -3.60 -4.31
N ILE A 44 -8.82 -3.48 -3.13
CA ILE A 44 -9.03 -4.60 -2.21
C ILE A 44 -9.95 -5.67 -2.81
N LYS A 45 -10.91 -5.28 -3.65
CA LYS A 45 -11.75 -6.22 -4.41
C LYS A 45 -10.94 -6.88 -5.54
N TYR A 46 -10.08 -6.12 -6.20
CA TYR A 46 -9.32 -6.56 -7.37
C TYR A 46 -8.25 -7.61 -7.02
N VAL A 47 -7.45 -7.35 -5.98
CA VAL A 47 -6.31 -8.23 -5.64
C VAL A 47 -6.77 -9.65 -5.25
N PRO A 48 -5.95 -10.69 -5.44
CA PRO A 48 -6.29 -12.05 -5.04
C PRO A 48 -6.66 -12.15 -3.55
N ASN A 49 -7.48 -13.15 -3.20
CA ASN A 49 -7.67 -13.52 -1.80
C ASN A 49 -6.34 -13.95 -1.16
N ASP A 50 -6.23 -13.76 0.14
CA ASP A 50 -5.01 -13.99 0.93
C ASP A 50 -3.83 -13.07 0.59
N SER A 51 -4.04 -12.02 -0.23
CA SER A 51 -3.08 -10.93 -0.37
C SER A 51 -2.80 -10.27 0.99
N ILE A 52 -1.63 -9.68 1.17
CA ILE A 52 -1.23 -8.99 2.38
C ILE A 52 -1.23 -7.50 2.14
N TRP A 53 -1.98 -6.76 2.97
CA TRP A 53 -1.91 -5.30 3.03
C TRP A 53 -1.01 -4.89 4.20
N SER A 54 0.18 -4.42 3.86
CA SER A 54 1.18 -3.93 4.80
C SER A 54 1.05 -2.42 4.94
N ILE A 55 0.84 -1.94 6.16
CA ILE A 55 0.58 -0.53 6.46
C ILE A 55 1.62 -0.02 7.46
N GLU A 56 2.15 1.16 7.20
CA GLU A 56 2.98 1.97 8.08
C GLU A 56 2.21 3.24 8.48
N GLY A 57 2.26 3.65 9.75
CA GLY A 57 1.76 4.96 10.18
C GLY A 57 0.41 4.97 10.91
N LEU A 58 0.12 3.98 11.74
CA LEU A 58 -1.17 3.82 12.43
C LEU A 58 -1.31 4.71 13.69
N TYR A 59 -1.51 6.00 13.50
CA TYR A 59 -1.38 6.95 14.62
C TYR A 59 -2.58 6.98 15.56
N ASN A 60 -3.83 6.72 15.13
CA ASN A 60 -4.99 6.60 16.03
C ASN A 60 -6.28 6.05 15.37
N SER A 61 -6.20 4.95 14.62
CA SER A 61 -7.22 4.64 13.61
C SER A 61 -8.28 3.63 14.06
N LYS A 62 -9.55 3.94 13.76
CA LYS A 62 -10.66 2.96 13.73
C LYS A 62 -10.28 1.75 12.84
N LEU A 63 -9.51 2.00 11.79
CA LEU A 63 -8.92 0.96 10.93
C LEU A 63 -8.27 -0.14 11.76
N TYR A 64 -7.37 0.19 12.71
CA TYR A 64 -6.71 -0.83 13.54
C TYR A 64 -7.73 -1.65 14.33
N GLN A 65 -8.71 -1.00 14.98
CA GLN A 65 -9.73 -1.70 15.76
C GLN A 65 -10.59 -2.64 14.90
N THR A 66 -10.90 -2.23 13.67
CA THR A 66 -11.70 -3.01 12.73
C THR A 66 -10.96 -4.23 12.20
N VAL A 67 -9.64 -4.14 11.99
CA VAL A 67 -8.89 -5.19 11.26
C VAL A 67 -7.84 -5.94 12.10
N GLN A 68 -7.69 -5.62 13.39
CA GLN A 68 -6.69 -6.24 14.27
C GLN A 68 -6.77 -7.77 14.31
N GLU A 69 -7.97 -8.36 14.19
CA GLU A 69 -8.16 -9.82 14.21
C GLU A 69 -7.61 -10.52 12.95
N TYR A 70 -7.44 -9.78 11.86
CA TYR A 70 -6.87 -10.26 10.60
C TYR A 70 -5.38 -9.92 10.47
N THR A 71 -4.77 -9.41 11.54
CA THR A 71 -3.35 -9.09 11.53
C THR A 71 -2.50 -10.35 11.61
N ILE A 72 -1.41 -10.37 10.85
CA ILE A 72 -0.51 -11.51 10.79
C ILE A 72 0.96 -11.07 10.88
N ASP A 73 1.81 -12.03 11.20
CA ASP A 73 3.24 -12.01 10.86
C ASP A 73 3.49 -13.10 9.81
N ASP A 74 3.82 -12.70 8.60
CA ASP A 74 4.14 -13.59 7.47
C ASP A 74 5.65 -13.84 7.34
N GLY A 75 6.49 -13.22 8.18
CA GLY A 75 7.95 -13.29 8.07
C GLY A 75 8.54 -12.57 6.85
N ILE A 76 7.73 -12.01 5.95
CA ILE A 76 8.18 -11.28 4.77
C ILE A 76 8.56 -9.86 5.19
N LYS A 77 9.65 -9.31 4.65
CA LYS A 77 9.98 -7.89 4.83
C LYS A 77 9.56 -7.14 3.58
N VAL A 78 8.98 -5.97 3.75
CA VAL A 78 8.69 -5.03 2.66
C VAL A 78 9.75 -3.93 2.69
N ASN A 79 10.18 -3.45 1.53
CA ASN A 79 11.22 -2.42 1.45
C ASN A 79 10.79 -1.15 2.19
N ARG A 80 11.64 -0.62 3.08
CA ARG A 80 11.35 0.55 3.92
C ARG A 80 12.12 1.77 3.45
N GLY A 81 11.40 2.84 3.11
CA GLY A 81 11.98 4.09 2.60
C GLY A 81 12.60 5.01 3.67
N THR A 82 12.27 4.86 4.95
CA THR A 82 12.51 5.92 5.96
C THR A 82 13.56 5.62 7.03
N VAL A 83 14.21 6.70 7.45
CA VAL A 83 15.26 6.81 8.49
C VAL A 83 14.67 7.19 9.88
N TRP A 84 13.36 7.43 9.94
CA TRP A 84 12.63 7.99 11.08
C TRP A 84 12.22 6.93 12.13
N PRO A 85 11.94 7.31 13.40
CA PRO A 85 11.77 6.34 14.49
C PRO A 85 10.57 5.42 14.26
N ARG A 86 10.85 4.11 14.27
CA ARG A 86 9.96 2.94 14.16
C ARG A 86 8.45 3.27 14.18
N PRO A 87 7.86 3.62 13.03
CA PRO A 87 6.42 3.81 12.95
C PRO A 87 5.68 2.52 13.32
N LYS A 88 4.42 2.64 13.73
CA LYS A 88 3.59 1.46 13.94
C LYS A 88 3.34 0.79 12.60
N TYR A 89 3.61 -0.51 12.54
CA TYR A 89 3.38 -1.34 11.37
C TYR A 89 2.31 -2.36 11.68
N MET A 90 1.47 -2.64 10.70
CA MET A 90 0.61 -3.82 10.71
C MET A 90 0.60 -4.46 9.34
N LYS A 91 0.37 -5.77 9.31
CA LYS A 91 0.06 -6.50 8.10
C LYS A 91 -1.27 -7.18 8.28
N ILE A 92 -2.13 -7.02 7.29
CA ILE A 92 -3.48 -7.57 7.29
C ILE A 92 -3.53 -8.63 6.21
N LYS A 93 -3.96 -9.84 6.55
CA LYS A 93 -4.27 -10.87 5.55
C LYS A 93 -5.65 -10.59 4.96
N LEU A 94 -5.72 -10.31 3.68
CA LEU A 94 -6.95 -10.04 2.93
C LEU A 94 -7.68 -11.35 2.58
N SER A 95 -8.11 -12.10 3.60
CA SER A 95 -9.07 -13.20 3.43
C SER A 95 -10.43 -12.67 2.96
N GLU A 96 -11.35 -13.54 2.57
CA GLU A 96 -12.69 -13.13 2.17
C GLU A 96 -13.42 -12.36 3.28
N GLU A 97 -13.30 -12.84 4.53
CA GLU A 97 -13.88 -12.20 5.71
C GLU A 97 -13.23 -10.85 5.97
N ALA A 98 -11.89 -10.78 5.93
CA ALA A 98 -11.16 -9.53 6.12
C ALA A 98 -11.56 -8.49 5.07
N LYS A 99 -11.59 -8.88 3.79
CA LYS A 99 -12.01 -7.99 2.70
C LYS A 99 -13.43 -7.49 2.91
N LYS A 100 -14.36 -8.37 3.29
CA LYS A 100 -15.75 -7.97 3.58
C LYS A 100 -15.80 -6.92 4.69
N VAL A 101 -15.16 -7.19 5.82
CA VAL A 101 -15.11 -6.27 6.98
C VAL A 101 -14.48 -4.94 6.60
N ILE A 102 -13.38 -4.95 5.84
CA ILE A 102 -12.72 -3.74 5.35
C ILE A 102 -13.68 -2.93 4.47
N LEU A 103 -14.30 -3.55 3.47
CA LEU A 103 -15.17 -2.87 2.50
C LEU A 103 -16.44 -2.29 3.14
N GLU A 104 -16.96 -2.91 4.21
CA GLU A 104 -18.09 -2.39 4.98
C GLU A 104 -17.72 -1.14 5.81
N ASN A 105 -16.44 -0.98 6.15
CA ASN A 105 -15.98 0.06 7.08
C ASN A 105 -15.12 1.17 6.45
N ILE A 106 -14.55 0.93 5.26
CA ILE A 106 -13.53 1.80 4.65
C ILE A 106 -13.99 3.25 4.44
N ASN A 107 -15.27 3.47 4.14
CA ASN A 107 -15.83 4.82 4.01
C ASN A 107 -15.89 5.61 5.33
N ASN A 108 -15.76 4.93 6.47
CA ASN A 108 -15.72 5.54 7.80
C ASN A 108 -14.27 5.75 8.29
N TRP A 109 -13.28 5.41 7.49
CA TRP A 109 -11.87 5.58 7.82
C TRP A 109 -11.34 6.89 7.25
N ASN A 110 -10.38 7.49 7.97
CA ASN A 110 -9.63 8.63 7.48
C ASN A 110 -8.28 8.15 6.96
N LEU A 111 -8.24 7.69 5.71
CA LEU A 111 -7.00 7.21 5.11
C LEU A 111 -5.94 8.31 4.99
N GLU A 112 -6.31 9.59 4.97
CA GLU A 112 -5.38 10.72 4.81
C GLU A 112 -4.42 10.89 5.98
N SER A 113 -4.87 10.66 7.21
CA SER A 113 -4.06 10.87 8.42
C SER A 113 -3.48 9.60 9.02
N ASP A 114 -4.04 8.45 8.65
CA ASP A 114 -3.86 7.19 9.39
C ASP A 114 -2.85 6.23 8.74
N ILE A 115 -2.35 6.57 7.55
CA ILE A 115 -1.40 5.75 6.78
C ILE A 115 -0.31 6.66 6.23
N THR A 116 0.94 6.31 6.50
CA THR A 116 2.12 6.97 5.93
C THR A 116 2.62 6.21 4.71
N HIS A 117 2.79 4.90 4.79
CA HIS A 117 3.15 4.06 3.63
C HIS A 117 2.28 2.82 3.59
N GLN A 118 2.06 2.29 2.40
CA GLN A 118 1.34 1.04 2.25
C GLN A 118 1.76 0.24 1.04
N HIS A 119 1.64 -1.08 1.17
CA HIS A 119 1.87 -2.02 0.11
C HIS A 119 0.80 -3.11 0.11
N ILE A 120 0.39 -3.55 -1.06
CA ILE A 120 -0.44 -4.76 -1.21
C ILE A 120 0.30 -5.75 -2.10
N TYR A 121 0.45 -6.98 -1.63
CA TYR A 121 1.16 -8.03 -2.34
C TYR A 121 0.52 -9.39 -2.13
N TYR A 122 0.72 -10.29 -3.08
CA TYR A 122 0.38 -11.70 -2.95
C TYR A 122 1.61 -12.52 -3.29
N GLN A 123 2.04 -13.37 -2.36
CA GLN A 123 3.30 -14.11 -2.49
C GLN A 123 4.46 -13.15 -2.78
N ASN A 124 5.12 -13.28 -3.93
CA ASN A 124 6.24 -12.42 -4.35
C ASN A 124 5.83 -11.30 -5.31
N ASN A 125 4.54 -11.12 -5.58
CA ASN A 125 4.05 -10.09 -6.48
C ASN A 125 3.47 -8.90 -5.71
N VAL A 126 3.99 -7.69 -5.95
CA VAL A 126 3.54 -6.45 -5.31
C VAL A 126 2.61 -5.70 -6.26
N TYR A 127 1.32 -5.63 -5.91
CA TYR A 127 0.30 -4.92 -6.68
C TYR A 127 0.31 -3.42 -6.44
N LEU A 128 0.53 -3.00 -5.20
CA LEU A 128 0.55 -1.60 -4.79
C LEU A 128 1.81 -1.31 -3.98
N THR A 129 2.46 -0.19 -4.28
CA THR A 129 3.37 0.48 -3.37
C THR A 129 3.00 1.96 -3.34
N SER A 130 2.89 2.52 -2.15
CA SER A 130 2.61 3.93 -1.98
C SER A 130 3.33 4.56 -0.80
N TYR A 131 3.79 5.79 -1.01
CA TYR A 131 4.37 6.66 0.00
C TYR A 131 3.48 7.90 0.22
N ASP A 132 3.65 8.53 1.39
CA ASP A 132 2.83 9.65 1.84
C ASP A 132 1.33 9.38 1.60
N ASN A 133 0.90 8.23 2.16
CA ASN A 133 -0.41 7.60 2.00
C ASN A 133 -0.70 7.07 0.60
N LEU A 134 -1.17 7.94 -0.30
CA LEU A 134 -1.55 7.66 -1.69
C LEU A 134 -1.08 8.77 -2.64
N ASP A 135 -0.28 9.71 -2.14
CA ASP A 135 0.16 10.87 -2.93
C ASP A 135 1.34 10.51 -3.84
N CYS A 136 2.09 9.45 -3.53
CA CYS A 136 3.10 8.86 -4.39
C CYS A 136 2.79 7.36 -4.55
N THR A 137 2.00 7.03 -5.57
CA THR A 137 1.44 5.67 -5.74
C THR A 137 1.90 5.03 -7.05
N TRP A 138 2.38 3.79 -6.94
CA TRP A 138 2.66 2.90 -8.06
C TRP A 138 1.82 1.63 -7.97
N LEU A 139 1.33 1.18 -9.12
CA LEU A 139 0.48 0.01 -9.24
C LEU A 139 1.05 -0.95 -10.29
N SER A 140 1.10 -2.25 -10.02
CA SER A 140 1.64 -3.23 -10.99
C SER A 140 0.86 -3.20 -12.29
N LYS A 141 1.56 -3.35 -13.43
CA LYS A 141 0.93 -3.55 -14.75
C LYS A 141 0.25 -4.92 -14.91
N ASP A 142 0.30 -5.78 -13.89
CA ASP A 142 -0.59 -6.96 -13.81
C ASP A 142 -2.06 -6.55 -13.64
N ILE A 143 -2.32 -5.28 -13.32
CA ILE A 143 -3.65 -4.69 -13.33
C ILE A 143 -3.95 -4.19 -14.73
N ASP A 144 -5.02 -4.75 -15.30
CA ASP A 144 -5.51 -4.41 -16.62
C ASP A 144 -5.80 -2.91 -16.74
N GLN A 145 -5.27 -2.29 -17.80
CA GLN A 145 -5.45 -0.86 -18.06
C GLN A 145 -6.93 -0.44 -18.14
N SER A 146 -7.80 -1.32 -18.64
CA SER A 146 -9.24 -1.05 -18.73
C SER A 146 -9.91 -0.80 -17.37
N GLU A 147 -9.39 -1.41 -16.31
CA GLU A 147 -9.87 -1.12 -14.95
C GLU A 147 -9.46 0.28 -14.50
N LEU A 148 -8.24 0.71 -14.86
CA LEU A 148 -7.75 2.05 -14.54
C LEU A 148 -8.51 3.13 -15.32
N ASP A 149 -8.78 2.88 -16.61
CA ASP A 149 -9.60 3.77 -17.42
C ASP A 149 -11.00 3.93 -16.82
N THR A 150 -11.61 2.85 -16.32
CA THR A 150 -12.91 2.90 -15.63
C THR A 150 -12.87 3.76 -14.36
N LEU A 151 -11.77 3.76 -13.62
CA LEU A 151 -11.60 4.61 -12.43
C LEU A 151 -11.37 6.08 -12.79
N GLU A 152 -10.62 6.34 -13.86
CA GLU A 152 -10.37 7.69 -14.37
C GLU A 152 -11.67 8.31 -14.91
N GLU A 153 -12.48 7.56 -15.67
CA GLU A 153 -13.80 8.00 -16.15
C GLU A 153 -14.76 8.38 -15.02
N LYS A 154 -14.64 7.72 -13.86
CA LYS A 154 -15.39 8.03 -12.64
C LYS A 154 -14.82 9.21 -11.84
N GLY A 155 -13.68 9.76 -12.26
CA GLY A 155 -12.99 10.83 -11.56
C GLY A 155 -12.36 10.41 -10.23
N ILE A 156 -12.05 9.12 -10.05
CA ILE A 156 -11.46 8.59 -8.81
C ILE A 156 -9.94 8.79 -8.83
N ILE A 157 -9.31 8.66 -10.00
CA ILE A 157 -7.85 8.74 -10.19
C ILE A 157 -7.48 9.56 -11.42
N GLN A 158 -6.20 9.89 -11.51
CA GLN A 158 -5.50 10.33 -12.71
C GLN A 158 -4.14 9.64 -12.73
N TYR A 159 -3.76 9.02 -13.85
CA TYR A 159 -2.54 8.23 -13.96
C TYR A 159 -1.80 8.49 -15.27
N GLU A 160 -0.48 8.28 -15.28
CA GLU A 160 0.31 8.38 -16.50
C GLU A 160 0.14 7.13 -17.37
N ARG A 161 -0.29 7.33 -18.60
CA ARG A 161 -0.38 6.26 -19.60
C ARG A 161 0.99 6.04 -20.21
N ASP A 162 1.31 4.78 -20.51
CA ASP A 162 2.43 4.48 -21.39
C ASP A 162 2.16 5.16 -22.73
N THR A 163 3.00 6.13 -23.10
CA THR A 163 2.89 6.82 -24.40
C THR A 163 3.46 5.98 -25.56
N GLU A 164 3.86 4.74 -25.31
CA GLU A 164 4.36 3.81 -26.32
C GLU A 164 3.29 2.80 -26.77
N GLN A 165 2.37 3.25 -27.62
CA GLN A 165 1.79 2.43 -28.69
C GLN A 165 1.01 3.31 -29.68
N VAL A 166 1.73 4.11 -30.45
CA VAL A 166 1.28 4.54 -31.77
C VAL A 166 2.35 4.16 -32.78
N ALA A 167 2.21 2.97 -33.35
CA ALA A 167 2.75 2.59 -34.66
C ALA A 167 1.86 1.51 -35.28
#